data_AF-A0A2S9YEE1-F1
#
_entry.id   AF-A0A2S9YEE1-F1
#
_cell.length_a   1.000
_cell.length_b   1.000
_cell.length_c   1.000
_cell.angle_alpha   90.00
_cell.angle_beta   90.00
_cell.angle_gamma   90.00
#
_symmetry.space_group_name_H-M   'P 1'
#
loop_
_entity.id
_entity.type
_entity.pdbx_description
1 polymer ?
#
loop_
_entity_poly.entity_id
_entity_poly.type
_entity_poly.pdbx_seq_one_letter_code
_entity_poly.pdbx_strand_id
1 'polypeptide(L)'
;MAPSDIDGQPSALVPTPDSTQLAPLGLPPLPDKAARQTRNALITVGLVSLLVATYAVGIAVGVPMLEYVLGAGGVVIAVRERRKVEHGLRVYERARADMRSGQIEAATAAVDEVLAHAGSNLRYAAVYVRLALLRGVLALRLGQVREARARLLAVEATGWLGSFRISRQATGEGYASLSICGSVLGDVDEARAWLERGREVLDPTREHAIVPHADDAIDSSSVSLELAEATLLARQDDHQRLFALLQSLRHNDSDSDLLGRALHLLQAYALHRLSEGENEYRGVFSSMPIEPLLAKLHPGELDFMAVHWPELRAFMHARGVSARP
;
A
#
# COMPACT_ATOMS: atom_id res chain seq x y z
N MET A 1 42.56 -19.05 21.37
CA MET A 1 41.16 -18.99 20.91
C MET A 1 40.89 -17.56 20.50
N ALA A 2 40.96 -17.28 19.20
CA ALA A 2 40.61 -15.99 18.62
C ALA A 2 39.19 -16.11 18.02
N PRO A 3 38.33 -15.10 18.13
CA PRO A 3 37.06 -15.10 17.43
C PRO A 3 37.29 -14.71 15.96
N SER A 4 36.82 -15.56 15.06
CA SER A 4 36.83 -15.33 13.62
C SER A 4 35.75 -14.34 13.22
N ASP A 5 36.13 -13.43 12.32
CA ASP A 5 35.26 -12.56 11.54
C ASP A 5 34.12 -13.34 10.86
N ILE A 6 32.89 -12.86 11.01
CA ILE A 6 31.76 -13.25 10.17
C ILE A 6 31.50 -12.08 9.23
N ASP A 7 31.99 -12.25 8.00
CA ASP A 7 31.65 -11.46 6.84
C ASP A 7 30.13 -11.41 6.65
N GLY A 8 29.62 -10.20 6.46
CA GLY A 8 28.24 -9.94 6.08
C GLY A 8 27.95 -10.52 4.70
N GLN A 9 27.10 -11.54 4.63
CA GLN A 9 26.50 -11.95 3.38
C GLN A 9 25.46 -10.90 2.93
N PRO A 10 25.54 -10.41 1.69
CA PRO A 10 24.50 -9.56 1.13
C PRO A 10 23.22 -10.38 0.88
N SER A 11 22.07 -9.85 1.31
CA SER A 11 20.74 -10.35 0.98
C SER A 11 20.56 -10.44 -0.54
N ALA A 12 20.76 -11.62 -1.10
CA ALA A 12 20.51 -11.93 -2.48
C ALA A 12 19.09 -12.51 -2.63
N LEU A 13 18.11 -11.63 -2.85
CA LEU A 13 16.82 -11.93 -3.47
C LEU A 13 16.12 -10.59 -3.76
N VAL A 14 16.76 -9.76 -4.60
CA VAL A 14 16.05 -8.66 -5.28
C VAL A 14 15.60 -9.23 -6.63
N PRO A 15 14.30 -9.47 -6.86
CA PRO A 15 13.82 -9.94 -8.14
C PRO A 15 14.10 -8.88 -9.22
N THR A 16 14.67 -9.33 -10.34
CA THR A 16 14.91 -8.51 -11.53
C THR A 16 13.56 -8.06 -12.13
N PRO A 17 13.35 -6.75 -12.32
CA PRO A 17 12.09 -6.25 -12.84
C PRO A 17 12.08 -6.32 -14.38
N ASP A 18 11.35 -7.29 -14.93
CA ASP A 18 10.80 -7.17 -16.29
C ASP A 18 9.64 -6.16 -16.26
N SER A 19 10.00 -4.88 -16.12
CA SER A 19 9.07 -3.75 -16.11
C SER A 19 8.70 -3.37 -17.54
N THR A 20 7.47 -3.67 -17.94
CA THR A 20 6.80 -2.89 -18.99
C THR A 20 6.87 -1.41 -18.57
N GLN A 21 7.52 -0.57 -19.38
CA GLN A 21 7.84 0.83 -19.06
C GLN A 21 6.57 1.67 -18.85
N LEU A 22 6.00 1.62 -17.65
CA LEU A 22 5.18 2.69 -17.12
C LEU A 22 6.08 3.90 -16.90
N ALA A 23 5.60 5.09 -17.27
CA ALA A 23 6.33 6.33 -17.05
C ALA A 23 6.84 6.38 -15.60
N PRO A 24 8.13 6.63 -15.36
CA PRO A 24 8.67 6.64 -14.01
C PRO A 24 7.91 7.67 -13.20
N LEU A 25 7.15 7.20 -12.22
CA LEU A 25 6.58 8.03 -11.18
C LEU A 25 7.76 8.77 -10.54
N GLY A 26 7.88 10.08 -10.83
CA GLY A 26 8.97 10.95 -10.36
C GLY A 26 8.89 11.22 -8.86
N LEU A 27 8.67 10.17 -8.06
CA LEU A 27 8.55 10.25 -6.62
C LEU A 27 9.93 10.48 -6.01
N PRO A 28 10.05 11.39 -5.03
CA PRO A 28 11.31 11.67 -4.39
C PRO A 28 11.75 10.47 -3.53
N PRO A 29 12.99 9.97 -3.68
CA PRO A 29 13.50 8.91 -2.81
C PRO A 29 13.58 9.40 -1.37
N LEU A 30 13.53 8.47 -0.43
CA LEU A 30 13.73 8.76 0.98
C LEU A 30 15.15 9.35 1.14
N PRO A 31 15.31 10.58 1.65
CA PRO A 31 16.63 11.18 1.74
C PRO A 31 17.47 10.42 2.76
N ASP A 32 18.71 10.08 2.38
CA ASP A 32 19.70 9.43 3.24
C ASP A 32 19.94 10.22 4.53
N LYS A 33 20.29 9.53 5.63
CA LYS A 33 20.58 10.18 6.92
C LYS A 33 21.63 11.29 6.78
N ALA A 34 22.69 11.06 6.00
CA ALA A 34 23.73 12.05 5.69
C ALA A 34 23.20 13.22 4.84
N ALA A 35 22.34 12.94 3.84
CA ALA A 35 21.70 13.97 3.02
C ALA A 35 20.73 14.86 3.84
N ARG A 36 20.07 14.30 4.86
CA ARG A 36 19.23 15.07 5.79
C ARG A 36 20.05 15.99 6.69
N GLN A 37 21.15 15.50 7.25
CA GLN A 37 22.01 16.30 8.14
C GLN A 37 22.66 17.46 7.37
N THR A 38 23.22 17.19 6.19
CA THR A 38 23.81 18.21 5.32
C THR A 38 22.79 19.22 4.85
N ARG A 39 21.60 18.79 4.41
CA ARG A 39 20.51 19.71 4.00
C ARG A 39 20.02 20.55 5.16
N ASN A 40 19.84 19.98 6.35
CA ASN A 40 19.40 20.76 7.51
C ASN A 40 20.45 21.81 7.89
N ALA A 41 21.73 21.45 7.89
CA ALA A 41 22.83 22.38 8.11
C ALA A 41 22.89 23.49 7.05
N LEU A 42 22.70 23.15 5.77
CA LEU A 42 22.67 24.12 4.67
C LEU A 42 21.47 25.08 4.79
N ILE A 43 20.30 24.58 5.19
CA ILE A 43 19.11 25.41 5.38
C ILE A 43 19.29 26.34 6.59
N THR A 44 19.83 25.86 7.72
CA THR A 44 20.08 26.72 8.89
C THR A 44 21.15 27.76 8.60
N VAL A 45 22.27 27.37 8.00
CA VAL A 45 23.32 28.31 7.59
C VAL A 45 22.76 29.32 6.59
N GLY A 46 22.03 28.87 5.56
CA GLY A 46 21.42 29.73 4.55
C GLY A 46 20.40 30.71 5.12
N LEU A 47 19.53 30.28 6.04
CA LEU A 47 18.58 31.17 6.72
C LEU A 47 19.28 32.21 7.58
N VAL A 48 20.30 31.81 8.34
CA VAL A 48 21.08 32.74 9.18
C VAL A 48 21.82 33.74 8.30
N SER A 49 22.47 33.29 7.23
CA SER A 49 23.16 34.17 6.28
C SER A 49 22.20 35.12 5.57
N LEU A 50 21.03 34.64 5.14
CA LEU A 50 20.00 35.48 4.52
C LEU A 50 19.52 36.55 5.50
N LEU A 51 19.23 36.16 6.75
CA LEU A 51 18.73 37.07 7.78
C LEU A 51 19.75 38.16 8.13
N VAL A 52 21.04 37.78 8.26
CA VAL A 52 22.15 38.72 8.48
C VAL A 52 22.32 39.65 7.28
N ALA A 53 22.26 39.13 6.04
CA ALA A 53 22.39 39.95 4.84
C ALA A 53 21.23 40.93 4.67
N THR A 54 19.98 40.49 4.92
CA THR A 54 18.81 41.37 4.86
C THR A 54 18.84 42.44 5.93
N TYR A 55 19.30 42.11 7.14
CA TYR A 55 19.46 43.06 8.22
C TYR A 55 20.55 44.10 7.88
N ALA A 56 21.69 43.67 7.34
CA ALA A 56 22.77 44.55 6.91
C ALA A 56 22.33 45.50 5.77
N VAL A 57 21.58 45.00 4.79
CA VAL A 57 21.04 45.79 3.68
C VAL A 57 19.94 46.75 4.18
N GLY A 58 19.07 46.31 5.08
CA GLY A 58 18.03 47.15 5.68
C GLY A 58 18.60 48.35 6.43
N ILE A 59 19.68 48.13 7.19
CA ILE A 59 20.44 49.20 7.86
C ILE A 59 21.12 50.12 6.83
N ALA A 60 21.79 49.55 5.83
CA ALA A 60 22.58 50.33 4.87
C ALA A 60 21.72 51.20 3.94
N VAL A 61 20.53 50.72 3.56
CA VAL A 61 19.63 51.40 2.62
C VAL A 61 18.61 52.30 3.34
N GLY A 62 18.46 52.16 4.66
CA GLY A 62 17.52 52.95 5.46
C GLY A 62 16.05 52.64 5.18
N VAL A 63 15.77 51.48 4.57
CA VAL A 63 14.42 51.06 4.17
C VAL A 63 14.01 49.85 5.00
N PRO A 64 13.38 50.05 6.18
CA PRO A 64 12.89 48.96 7.02
C PRO A 64 11.80 48.10 6.34
N MET A 65 11.22 48.57 5.24
CA MET A 65 10.18 47.85 4.48
C MET A 65 10.64 46.54 3.82
N LEU A 66 11.95 46.37 3.56
CA LEU A 66 12.45 45.21 2.81
C LEU A 66 12.34 43.89 3.61
N GLU A 67 12.49 43.98 4.94
CA GLU A 67 12.27 42.85 5.86
C GLU A 67 10.80 42.40 5.84
N TYR A 68 9.86 43.35 5.80
CA TYR A 68 8.43 43.05 5.71
C TYR A 68 8.05 42.37 4.40
N VAL A 69 8.64 42.77 3.27
CA VAL A 69 8.37 42.15 1.95
C VAL A 69 8.88 40.71 1.91
N LEU A 70 10.08 40.45 2.43
CA LEU A 70 10.64 39.09 2.49
C LEU A 70 9.89 38.20 3.49
N GLY A 71 9.52 38.74 4.66
CA GLY A 71 8.67 38.05 5.62
C GLY A 71 7.31 37.71 5.03
N ALA A 72 6.63 38.67 4.40
CA ALA A 72 5.34 38.45 3.75
C ALA A 72 5.42 37.44 2.61
N GLY A 73 6.46 37.52 1.75
CA GLY A 73 6.70 36.56 0.68
C GLY A 73 6.90 35.13 1.22
N GLY A 74 7.69 34.96 2.29
CA GLY A 74 7.90 33.68 2.95
C GLY A 74 6.60 33.09 3.52
N VAL A 75 5.75 33.92 4.14
CA VAL A 75 4.43 33.51 4.65
C VAL A 75 3.50 33.07 3.51
N VAL A 76 3.43 33.83 2.41
CA VAL A 76 2.59 33.47 1.25
C VAL A 76 3.03 32.13 0.65
N ILE A 77 4.34 31.90 0.52
CA ILE A 77 4.86 30.60 0.06
C ILE A 77 4.47 29.50 1.05
N ALA A 78 4.73 29.68 2.35
CA ALA A 78 4.39 28.69 3.37
C ALA A 78 2.90 28.32 3.39
N VAL A 79 2.00 29.31 3.25
CA VAL A 79 0.55 29.11 3.17
C VAL A 79 0.17 28.35 1.89
N ARG A 80 0.71 28.74 0.73
CA ARG A 80 0.45 28.04 -0.54
C ARG A 80 0.88 26.59 -0.49
N GLU A 81 2.05 26.35 0.09
CA GLU A 81 2.63 25.03 0.28
C GLU A 81 1.81 24.17 1.24
N ARG A 82 1.34 24.74 2.36
CA ARG A 82 0.42 24.05 3.30
C ARG A 82 -0.90 23.66 2.64
N ARG A 83 -1.48 24.56 1.81
CA ARG A 83 -2.72 24.26 1.06
C ARG A 83 -2.57 23.08 0.11
N LYS A 84 -1.39 22.87 -0.50
CA LYS A 84 -1.12 21.70 -1.34
C LYS A 84 -1.15 20.39 -0.54
N VAL A 85 -0.57 20.40 0.66
CA VAL A 85 -0.61 19.24 1.58
C VAL A 85 -2.03 18.93 2.00
N GLU A 86 -2.76 19.95 2.46
CA GLU A 86 -4.15 19.81 2.88
C GLU A 86 -5.05 19.36 1.72
N HIS A 87 -4.78 19.81 0.50
CA HIS A 87 -5.48 19.32 -0.69
C HIS A 87 -5.15 17.84 -0.96
N GLY A 88 -3.87 17.45 -0.97
CA GLY A 88 -3.47 16.06 -1.18
C GLY A 88 -4.00 15.09 -0.11
N LEU A 89 -4.05 15.51 1.15
CA LEU A 89 -4.65 14.74 2.24
C LEU A 89 -6.16 14.58 2.05
N ARG A 90 -6.88 15.67 1.72
CA ARG A 90 -8.31 15.62 1.43
C ARG A 90 -8.63 14.71 0.25
N VAL A 91 -7.82 14.76 -0.81
CA VAL A 91 -7.97 13.87 -1.97
C VAL A 91 -7.71 12.42 -1.57
N TYR A 92 -6.67 12.15 -0.76
CA TYR A 92 -6.40 10.81 -0.25
C TYR A 92 -7.57 10.24 0.56
N GLU A 93 -8.11 11.02 1.51
CA GLU A 93 -9.25 10.61 2.35
C GLU A 93 -10.52 10.39 1.51
N ARG A 94 -10.79 11.30 0.57
CA ARG A 94 -11.93 11.17 -0.34
C ARG A 94 -11.81 9.95 -1.23
N ALA A 95 -10.65 9.75 -1.86
CA ALA A 95 -10.39 8.59 -2.72
C ALA A 95 -10.51 7.26 -1.94
N ARG A 96 -10.15 7.24 -0.65
CA ARG A 96 -10.39 6.09 0.23
C ARG A 96 -11.88 5.84 0.48
N ALA A 97 -12.65 6.89 0.74
CA ALA A 97 -14.09 6.78 0.90
C ALA A 97 -14.77 6.31 -0.39
N ASP A 98 -14.38 6.89 -1.53
CA ASP A 98 -14.84 6.53 -2.86
C ASP A 98 -14.51 5.06 -3.15
N MET A 99 -13.28 4.62 -2.84
CA MET A 99 -12.84 3.23 -2.96
C MET A 99 -13.72 2.27 -2.13
N ARG A 100 -14.01 2.60 -0.86
CA ARG A 100 -14.89 1.79 0.00
C ARG A 100 -16.32 1.73 -0.51
N SER A 101 -16.79 2.80 -1.16
CA SER A 101 -18.12 2.85 -1.78
C SER A 101 -18.20 2.22 -3.19
N GLY A 102 -17.09 1.66 -3.70
CA GLY A 102 -17.02 1.05 -5.03
C GLY A 102 -16.83 2.05 -6.18
N GLN A 103 -16.64 3.34 -5.92
CA GLN A 103 -16.39 4.38 -6.92
C GLN A 103 -14.91 4.41 -7.33
N ILE A 104 -14.39 3.27 -7.80
CA ILE A 104 -12.95 3.07 -8.07
C ILE A 104 -12.43 4.00 -9.17
N GLU A 105 -13.22 4.23 -10.23
CA GLU A 105 -12.82 5.11 -11.35
C GLU A 105 -12.72 6.58 -10.91
N ALA A 106 -13.68 7.07 -10.13
CA ALA A 106 -13.67 8.44 -9.60
C ALA A 106 -12.49 8.65 -8.64
N ALA A 107 -12.24 7.69 -7.74
CA ALA A 107 -11.07 7.70 -6.86
C ALA A 107 -9.76 7.73 -7.66
N THR A 108 -9.69 6.96 -8.75
CA THR A 108 -8.53 6.88 -9.64
C THR A 108 -8.26 8.23 -10.31
N ALA A 109 -9.28 8.84 -10.89
CA ALA A 109 -9.17 10.15 -11.56
C ALA A 109 -8.72 11.25 -10.58
N ALA A 110 -9.30 11.29 -9.37
CA ALA A 110 -8.93 12.29 -8.36
C ALA A 110 -7.47 12.15 -7.90
N VAL A 111 -6.98 10.91 -7.74
CA VAL A 111 -5.58 10.66 -7.36
C VAL A 111 -4.63 10.99 -8.51
N ASP A 112 -4.96 10.59 -9.74
CA ASP A 112 -4.14 10.89 -10.92
C ASP A 112 -4.02 12.40 -11.17
N GLU A 113 -5.08 13.19 -10.91
CA GLU A 113 -5.03 14.67 -11.00
C GLU A 113 -3.98 15.27 -10.05
N VAL A 114 -3.91 14.80 -8.80
CA VAL A 114 -2.94 15.31 -7.82
C VAL A 114 -1.53 14.83 -8.14
N LEU A 115 -1.39 13.58 -8.58
CA LEU A 115 -0.10 13.00 -8.94
C LEU A 115 0.50 13.64 -10.21
N ALA A 116 -0.32 14.07 -11.16
CA ALA A 116 0.13 14.81 -12.35
C ALA A 116 0.84 16.13 -11.99
N HIS A 117 0.54 16.69 -10.82
CA HIS A 117 1.13 17.92 -10.30
C HIS A 117 2.14 17.67 -9.17
N ALA A 118 2.56 16.42 -8.94
CA ALA A 118 3.54 16.08 -7.93
C ALA A 118 4.91 16.64 -8.33
N GLY A 119 5.35 17.68 -7.62
CA GLY A 119 6.71 18.21 -7.76
C GLY A 119 7.73 17.39 -6.96
N SER A 120 9.02 17.58 -7.23
CA SER A 120 10.15 16.95 -6.51
C SER A 120 10.35 17.47 -5.07
N ASN A 121 9.38 18.21 -4.51
CA ASN A 121 9.53 18.84 -3.20
C ASN A 121 9.40 17.80 -2.07
N LEU A 122 10.54 17.49 -1.46
CA LEU A 122 10.67 16.56 -0.32
C LEU A 122 9.77 16.89 0.87
N ARG A 123 9.27 18.12 1.00
CA ARG A 123 8.33 18.50 2.07
C ARG A 123 6.98 17.77 1.97
N TYR A 124 6.58 17.33 0.78
CA TYR A 124 5.28 16.68 0.53
C TYR A 124 5.40 15.23 0.07
N ALA A 125 6.64 14.74 0.03
CA ALA A 125 6.96 13.39 -0.40
C ALA A 125 6.06 12.34 0.26
N ALA A 126 5.81 12.43 1.57
CA ALA A 126 4.96 11.47 2.28
C ALA A 126 3.51 11.43 1.75
N VAL A 127 2.91 12.58 1.43
CA VAL A 127 1.54 12.64 0.89
C VAL A 127 1.50 12.09 -0.53
N TYR A 128 2.47 12.46 -1.37
CA TYR A 128 2.54 11.94 -2.74
C TYR A 128 2.85 10.44 -2.78
N VAL A 129 3.68 9.93 -1.88
CA VAL A 129 3.94 8.50 -1.71
C VAL A 129 2.66 7.77 -1.29
N ARG A 130 1.88 8.31 -0.34
CA ARG A 130 0.58 7.72 0.05
C ARG A 130 -0.44 7.72 -1.08
N LEU A 131 -0.48 8.77 -1.89
CA LEU A 131 -1.34 8.84 -3.07
C LEU A 131 -0.88 7.86 -4.15
N ALA A 132 0.42 7.75 -4.42
CA ALA A 132 0.97 6.78 -5.36
C ALA A 132 0.72 5.34 -4.93
N LEU A 133 0.84 5.06 -3.63
CA LEU A 133 0.46 3.78 -3.04
C LEU A 133 -1.03 3.49 -3.27
N LEU A 134 -1.91 4.43 -2.91
CA LEU A 134 -3.35 4.28 -3.10
C LEU A 134 -3.70 4.05 -4.57
N ARG A 135 -3.00 4.72 -5.49
CA ARG A 135 -3.19 4.53 -6.92
C ARG A 135 -2.79 3.13 -7.42
N GLY A 136 -1.74 2.54 -6.83
CA GLY A 136 -1.38 1.14 -7.07
C GLY A 136 -2.46 0.18 -6.58
N VAL A 137 -3.01 0.43 -5.38
CA VAL A 137 -4.15 -0.34 -4.84
C VAL A 137 -5.38 -0.21 -5.73
N LEU A 138 -5.71 1.00 -6.20
CA LEU A 138 -6.84 1.22 -7.11
C LEU A 138 -6.64 0.48 -8.45
N ALA A 139 -5.43 0.47 -9.00
CA ALA A 139 -5.11 -0.33 -10.19
C ALA A 139 -5.37 -1.83 -9.95
N LEU A 140 -5.01 -2.34 -8.77
CA LEU A 140 -5.29 -3.72 -8.39
C LEU A 140 -6.79 -3.98 -8.37
N ARG A 141 -7.58 -3.08 -7.77
CA ARG A 141 -9.06 -3.20 -7.72
C ARG A 141 -9.72 -3.13 -9.09
N LEU A 142 -9.10 -2.46 -10.06
CA LEU A 142 -9.54 -2.43 -11.46
C LEU A 142 -9.14 -3.69 -12.26
N GLY A 143 -8.46 -4.66 -11.65
CA GLY A 143 -7.95 -5.84 -12.34
C GLY A 143 -6.70 -5.59 -13.19
N GLN A 144 -6.11 -4.39 -13.09
CA GLN A 144 -4.88 -4.02 -13.79
C GLN A 144 -3.65 -4.54 -13.02
N VAL A 145 -3.57 -5.85 -12.79
CA VAL A 145 -2.63 -6.46 -11.80
C VAL A 145 -1.17 -6.14 -12.11
N ARG A 146 -0.75 -6.17 -13.37
CA ARG A 146 0.63 -5.83 -13.77
C ARG A 146 0.96 -4.35 -13.54
N GLU A 147 0.01 -3.46 -13.85
CA GLU A 147 0.18 -2.03 -13.61
C GLU A 147 0.22 -1.73 -12.11
N ALA A 148 -0.66 -2.36 -11.34
CA ALA A 148 -0.67 -2.27 -9.88
C ALA A 148 0.68 -2.67 -9.30
N ARG A 149 1.21 -3.85 -9.70
CA ARG A 149 2.54 -4.33 -9.30
C ARG A 149 3.62 -3.30 -9.62
N ALA A 150 3.69 -2.81 -10.85
CA ALA A 150 4.69 -1.84 -11.25
C ALA A 150 4.62 -0.52 -10.44
N ARG A 151 3.41 0.00 -10.20
CA ARG A 151 3.21 1.21 -9.39
C ARG A 151 3.60 1.00 -7.93
N LEU A 152 3.26 -0.15 -7.34
CA LEU A 152 3.60 -0.49 -5.97
C LEU A 152 5.11 -0.71 -5.78
N LEU A 153 5.77 -1.37 -6.74
CA LEU A 153 7.23 -1.51 -6.76
C LEU A 153 7.92 -0.15 -6.89
N ALA A 154 7.39 0.76 -7.71
CA ALA A 154 7.92 2.12 -7.80
C ALA A 154 7.81 2.87 -6.46
N VAL A 155 6.73 2.65 -5.70
CA VAL A 155 6.57 3.18 -4.35
C VAL A 155 7.54 2.54 -3.36
N GLU A 156 7.73 1.22 -3.42
CA GLU A 156 8.68 0.49 -2.57
C GLU A 156 10.12 0.98 -2.79
N ALA A 157 10.52 1.14 -4.06
CA ALA A 157 11.84 1.63 -4.46
C ALA A 157 12.16 3.04 -3.93
N THR A 158 11.16 3.82 -3.54
CA THR A 158 11.39 5.11 -2.88
C THR A 158 11.98 4.96 -1.47
N GLY A 159 11.88 3.78 -0.85
CA GLY A 159 12.31 3.51 0.53
C GLY A 159 11.42 4.11 1.61
N TRP A 160 10.27 4.68 1.24
CA TRP A 160 9.34 5.28 2.20
C TRP A 160 8.44 4.26 2.91
N LEU A 161 8.16 3.10 2.30
CA LEU A 161 7.45 2.01 2.97
C LEU A 161 8.29 1.47 4.13
N GLY A 162 7.71 1.36 5.32
CA GLY A 162 8.48 1.02 6.53
C GLY A 162 9.13 2.21 7.24
N SER A 163 9.01 3.42 6.70
CA SER A 163 9.41 4.64 7.40
C SER A 163 8.32 5.12 8.37
N PHE A 164 8.70 5.68 9.52
CA PHE A 164 7.79 6.33 10.48
C PHE A 164 6.91 7.46 9.88
N ARG A 165 7.24 7.94 8.67
CA ARG A 165 6.48 8.98 7.96
C ARG A 165 5.29 8.44 7.17
N ILE A 166 5.25 7.13 6.94
CA ILE A 166 4.13 6.43 6.31
C ILE A 166 3.44 5.64 7.42
N SER A 167 2.10 5.68 7.46
CA SER A 167 1.37 4.98 8.52
C SER A 167 1.58 3.47 8.46
N ARG A 168 1.36 2.80 9.59
CA ARG A 168 1.45 1.35 9.70
C ARG A 168 0.46 0.68 8.74
N GLN A 169 -0.76 1.22 8.66
CA GLN A 169 -1.80 0.79 7.73
C GLN A 169 -1.35 0.85 6.27
N ALA A 170 -0.85 2.00 5.82
CA ALA A 170 -0.41 2.18 4.44
C ALA A 170 0.77 1.24 4.10
N THR A 171 1.69 1.05 5.04
CA THR A 171 2.81 0.11 4.86
C THR A 171 2.31 -1.33 4.72
N GLY A 172 1.41 -1.78 5.60
CA GLY A 172 0.85 -3.14 5.54
C GLY A 172 0.07 -3.39 4.26
N GLU A 173 -0.76 -2.44 3.84
CA GLU A 173 -1.53 -2.54 2.60
C GLU A 173 -0.64 -2.56 1.36
N GLY A 174 0.49 -1.84 1.35
CA GLY A 174 1.43 -1.88 0.25
C GLY A 174 2.06 -3.26 0.04
N TYR A 175 2.59 -3.85 1.11
CA TYR A 175 3.18 -5.19 1.05
C TYR A 175 2.12 -6.28 0.79
N ALA A 176 0.94 -6.16 1.41
CA ALA A 176 -0.18 -7.04 1.12
C ALA A 176 -0.59 -6.97 -0.36
N SER A 177 -0.69 -5.77 -0.93
CA SER A 177 -1.08 -5.60 -2.34
C SER A 177 -0.02 -6.14 -3.30
N LEU A 178 1.27 -6.00 -2.99
CA LEU A 178 2.36 -6.63 -3.76
C LEU A 178 2.26 -8.16 -3.71
N SER A 179 2.01 -8.72 -2.52
CA SER A 179 1.82 -10.15 -2.34
C SER A 179 0.59 -10.70 -3.08
N ILE A 180 -0.53 -9.97 -3.05
CA ILE A 180 -1.74 -10.30 -3.82
C ILE A 180 -1.44 -10.24 -5.32
N CYS A 181 -0.73 -9.21 -5.80
CA CYS A 181 -0.34 -9.13 -7.22
C CYS A 181 0.46 -10.35 -7.65
N GLY A 182 1.48 -10.75 -6.89
CA GLY A 182 2.26 -11.96 -7.18
C GLY A 182 1.40 -13.22 -7.15
N SER A 183 0.52 -13.36 -6.16
CA SER A 183 -0.36 -14.53 -6.03
C SER A 183 -1.31 -14.64 -7.23
N VAL A 184 -1.95 -13.54 -7.63
CA VAL A 184 -2.87 -13.51 -8.77
C VAL A 184 -2.14 -13.77 -10.10
N LEU A 185 -0.90 -13.29 -10.25
CA LEU A 185 -0.08 -13.55 -11.44
C LEU A 185 0.49 -14.99 -11.47
N GLY A 186 0.49 -15.70 -10.34
CA GLY A 186 1.10 -17.02 -10.21
C GLY A 186 2.57 -16.99 -9.80
N ASP A 187 3.12 -15.83 -9.49
CA ASP A 187 4.49 -15.62 -8.98
C ASP A 187 4.51 -15.88 -7.46
N VAL A 188 4.32 -17.14 -7.07
CA VAL A 188 4.11 -17.57 -5.67
C VAL A 188 5.29 -17.24 -4.75
N ASP A 189 6.52 -17.40 -5.23
CA ASP A 189 7.72 -17.14 -4.43
C ASP A 189 7.90 -15.65 -4.16
N GLU A 190 7.65 -14.81 -5.16
CA GLU A 190 7.65 -13.36 -4.99
C GLU A 190 6.54 -12.91 -4.04
N ALA A 191 5.33 -13.47 -4.20
CA ALA A 191 4.22 -13.18 -3.31
C ALA A 191 4.53 -13.49 -1.85
N ARG A 192 5.21 -14.62 -1.59
CA ARG A 192 5.67 -15.01 -0.25
C ARG A 192 6.70 -14.03 0.29
N ALA A 193 7.70 -13.67 -0.53
CA ALA A 193 8.75 -12.72 -0.13
C ALA A 193 8.16 -11.37 0.29
N TRP A 194 7.17 -10.84 -0.45
CA TRP A 194 6.51 -9.59 -0.08
C TRP A 194 5.67 -9.70 1.19
N LEU A 195 5.01 -10.83 1.42
CA LEU A 195 4.25 -11.08 2.64
C LEU A 195 5.17 -11.12 3.87
N GLU A 196 6.28 -11.85 3.77
CA GLU A 196 7.30 -11.93 4.83
C GLU A 196 7.93 -10.56 5.10
N ARG A 197 8.25 -9.82 4.04
CA ARG A 197 8.76 -8.45 4.15
C ARG A 197 7.76 -7.53 4.86
N GLY A 198 6.48 -7.64 4.55
CA GLY A 198 5.42 -6.90 5.23
C GLY A 198 5.36 -7.20 6.72
N ARG A 199 5.44 -8.48 7.11
CA ARG A 199 5.47 -8.91 8.51
C ARG A 199 6.69 -8.38 9.25
N GLU A 200 7.87 -8.47 8.66
CA GLU A 200 9.12 -7.98 9.24
C GLU A 200 9.12 -6.46 9.44
N VAL A 201 8.57 -5.70 8.49
CA VAL A 201 8.48 -4.24 8.58
C VAL A 201 7.45 -3.80 9.63
N LEU A 202 6.38 -4.57 9.81
CA LEU A 202 5.30 -4.27 10.75
C LEU A 202 5.49 -4.92 12.14
N ASP A 203 6.60 -5.62 12.36
CA ASP A 203 6.93 -6.24 13.63
C ASP A 203 7.08 -5.17 14.74
N PRO A 204 6.24 -5.21 15.80
CA PRO A 204 6.31 -4.23 16.88
C PRO A 204 7.63 -4.31 17.69
N THR A 205 8.38 -5.41 17.59
CA THR A 205 9.65 -5.60 18.31
C THR A 205 10.84 -4.90 17.65
N ARG A 206 10.66 -4.35 16.44
CA ARG A 206 11.73 -3.66 15.69
C ARG A 206 12.12 -2.35 16.36
N GLU A 207 13.43 -2.04 16.37
CA GLU A 207 14.01 -0.81 16.97
C GLU A 207 13.38 0.51 16.46
N HIS A 208 12.83 0.49 15.25
CA HIS A 208 12.15 1.62 14.62
C HIS A 208 10.72 1.25 14.20
N ALA A 209 10.02 0.46 15.02
CA ALA A 209 8.64 0.06 14.76
C ALA A 209 7.76 1.28 14.48
N ILE A 210 6.93 1.18 13.44
CA ILE A 210 5.97 2.22 13.10
C ILE A 210 4.90 2.21 14.18
N VAL A 211 4.89 3.26 15.01
CA VAL A 211 3.87 3.45 16.04
C VAL A 211 2.52 3.66 15.34
N PRO A 212 1.46 2.92 15.71
CA PRO A 212 0.13 3.16 15.16
C PRO A 212 -0.30 4.60 15.42
N HIS A 213 -0.83 5.29 14.40
CA HIS A 213 -1.51 6.57 14.63
C HIS A 213 -2.87 6.33 15.30
N ALA A 214 -3.40 7.32 16.02
CA ALA A 214 -4.74 7.23 16.62
C ALA A 214 -5.85 6.97 15.58
N ASP A 215 -5.63 7.37 14.33
CA ASP A 215 -6.53 7.11 13.19
C ASP A 215 -6.28 5.75 12.51
N ASP A 216 -5.19 5.05 12.84
CA ASP A 216 -5.01 3.64 12.49
C ASP A 216 -5.94 2.85 13.41
N ALA A 217 -7.24 2.85 13.08
CA ALA A 217 -8.21 1.98 13.72
C ALA A 217 -7.62 0.57 13.75
N ILE A 218 -7.53 0.04 14.96
CA ILE A 218 -7.00 -1.27 15.30
C ILE A 218 -7.54 -2.27 14.26
N ASP A 219 -6.63 -3.01 13.62
CA ASP A 219 -6.88 -4.15 12.71
C ASP A 219 -6.89 -3.96 11.17
N SER A 220 -6.90 -2.76 10.59
CA SER A 220 -6.91 -2.68 9.09
C SER A 220 -5.61 -3.19 8.43
N SER A 221 -4.47 -3.05 9.12
CA SER A 221 -3.16 -3.49 8.60
C SER A 221 -2.96 -5.01 8.68
N SER A 222 -3.48 -5.65 9.73
CA SER A 222 -3.43 -7.11 9.89
C SER A 222 -4.36 -7.77 8.87
N VAL A 223 -5.59 -7.27 8.72
CA VAL A 223 -6.56 -7.82 7.75
C VAL A 223 -6.04 -7.77 6.32
N SER A 224 -5.27 -6.74 5.95
CA SER A 224 -4.65 -6.67 4.62
C SER A 224 -3.62 -7.77 4.42
N LEU A 225 -2.74 -8.01 5.40
CA LEU A 225 -1.74 -9.09 5.35
C LEU A 225 -2.39 -10.48 5.41
N GLU A 226 -3.46 -10.62 6.18
CA GLU A 226 -4.24 -11.87 6.27
C GLU A 226 -4.93 -12.20 4.94
N LEU A 227 -5.50 -11.19 4.26
CA LEU A 227 -6.04 -11.38 2.91
C LEU A 227 -4.95 -11.79 1.92
N ALA A 228 -3.75 -11.19 2.02
CA ALA A 228 -2.62 -11.58 1.19
C ALA A 228 -2.18 -13.03 1.45
N GLU A 229 -2.09 -13.44 2.71
CA GLU A 229 -1.79 -14.83 3.09
C GLU A 229 -2.87 -15.80 2.59
N ALA A 230 -4.15 -15.47 2.79
CA ALA A 230 -5.26 -16.28 2.30
C ALA A 230 -5.22 -16.42 0.77
N THR A 231 -4.91 -15.34 0.05
CA THR A 231 -4.77 -15.37 -1.42
C THR A 231 -3.59 -16.25 -1.84
N LEU A 232 -2.46 -16.16 -1.14
CA LEU A 232 -1.26 -16.96 -1.39
C LEU A 232 -1.52 -18.46 -1.16
N LEU A 233 -2.13 -18.83 -0.02
CA LEU A 233 -2.47 -20.21 0.30
C LEU A 233 -3.47 -20.79 -0.70
N ALA A 234 -4.48 -20.01 -1.06
CA ALA A 234 -5.45 -20.39 -2.07
C ALA A 234 -4.78 -20.66 -3.43
N ARG A 235 -3.77 -19.85 -3.80
CA ARG A 235 -3.01 -20.02 -5.05
C ARG A 235 -2.09 -21.23 -5.05
N GLN A 236 -1.60 -21.63 -3.88
CA GLN A 236 -0.74 -22.80 -3.68
C GLN A 236 -1.50 -24.13 -3.61
N ASP A 237 -2.84 -24.09 -3.76
CA ASP A 237 -3.74 -25.22 -3.52
C ASP A 237 -3.65 -25.79 -2.09
N ASP A 238 -3.13 -25.01 -1.11
CA ASP A 238 -3.12 -25.38 0.32
C ASP A 238 -4.45 -24.99 0.97
N HIS A 239 -5.53 -25.63 0.50
CA HIS A 239 -6.90 -25.30 0.90
C HIS A 239 -7.20 -25.67 2.36
N GLN A 240 -6.48 -26.64 2.93
CA GLN A 240 -6.63 -27.01 4.34
C GLN A 240 -6.10 -25.91 5.26
N ARG A 241 -4.88 -25.42 5.00
CA ARG A 241 -4.30 -24.33 5.78
C ARG A 241 -5.05 -23.03 5.58
N LEU A 242 -5.50 -22.76 4.34
CA LEU A 242 -6.37 -21.64 4.04
C LEU A 242 -7.66 -21.70 4.87
N PHE A 243 -8.33 -22.84 4.91
CA PHE A 243 -9.56 -22.98 5.68
C PHE A 243 -9.33 -22.78 7.18
N ALA A 244 -8.25 -23.36 7.72
CA ALA A 244 -7.87 -23.15 9.12
C ALA A 244 -7.58 -21.68 9.45
N LEU A 245 -6.87 -20.97 8.58
CA LEU A 245 -6.63 -19.53 8.68
C LEU A 245 -7.97 -18.77 8.69
N LEU A 246 -8.84 -19.01 7.71
CA LEU A 246 -10.10 -18.28 7.60
C LEU A 246 -11.04 -18.52 8.80
N GLN A 247 -11.02 -19.71 9.42
CA GLN A 247 -11.78 -19.97 10.65
C GLN A 247 -11.21 -19.20 11.85
N SER A 248 -9.90 -18.96 11.93
CA SER A 248 -9.34 -18.15 13.01
C SER A 248 -9.73 -16.68 12.88
N LEU A 249 -9.81 -16.17 11.63
CA LEU A 249 -10.17 -14.78 11.32
C LEU A 249 -11.66 -14.46 11.51
N ARG A 250 -12.54 -15.45 11.37
CA ARG A 250 -14.01 -15.30 11.44
C ARG A 250 -14.54 -14.77 12.79
N HIS A 251 -13.69 -14.67 13.82
CA HIS A 251 -14.05 -14.09 15.11
C HIS A 251 -14.15 -12.54 15.10
N ASN A 252 -13.77 -11.88 14.00
CA ASN A 252 -13.84 -10.42 13.86
C ASN A 252 -14.95 -10.02 12.85
N ASP A 253 -15.89 -9.20 13.34
CA ASP A 253 -17.18 -8.82 12.72
C ASP A 253 -17.03 -7.91 11.46
N SER A 254 -16.31 -8.39 10.45
CA SER A 254 -15.92 -7.62 9.23
C SER A 254 -16.88 -7.77 8.04
N ASP A 255 -18.14 -8.16 8.32
CA ASP A 255 -19.14 -8.56 7.33
C ASP A 255 -19.53 -7.47 6.30
N SER A 256 -19.15 -6.21 6.52
CA SER A 256 -19.52 -5.07 5.67
C SER A 256 -18.38 -4.53 4.80
N ASP A 257 -17.12 -4.93 5.03
CA ASP A 257 -15.99 -4.40 4.26
C ASP A 257 -15.64 -5.29 3.05
N LEU A 258 -15.07 -4.66 2.01
CA LEU A 258 -14.61 -5.33 0.79
C LEU A 258 -13.57 -6.42 1.10
N LEU A 259 -12.72 -6.20 2.11
CA LEU A 259 -11.75 -7.18 2.58
C LEU A 259 -12.43 -8.43 3.16
N GLY A 260 -13.47 -8.25 3.99
CA GLY A 260 -14.26 -9.35 4.53
C GLY A 260 -14.95 -10.16 3.42
N ARG A 261 -15.53 -9.46 2.42
CA ARG A 261 -16.11 -10.13 1.24
C ARG A 261 -15.08 -10.92 0.43
N ALA A 262 -13.85 -10.41 0.29
CA ALA A 262 -12.76 -11.13 -0.36
C ALA A 262 -12.36 -12.40 0.41
N LEU A 263 -12.30 -12.34 1.74
CA LEU A 263 -12.06 -13.51 2.59
C LEU A 263 -13.20 -14.54 2.46
N HIS A 264 -14.46 -14.11 2.41
CA HIS A 264 -15.60 -15.00 2.17
C HIS A 264 -15.55 -15.69 0.80
N LEU A 265 -15.14 -14.97 -0.26
CA LEU A 265 -14.92 -15.56 -1.57
C LEU A 265 -13.85 -16.67 -1.51
N LEU A 266 -12.71 -16.39 -0.87
CA LEU A 266 -11.64 -17.37 -0.70
C LEU A 266 -12.07 -18.56 0.17
N GLN A 267 -12.89 -18.34 1.18
CA GLN A 267 -13.46 -19.41 2.01
C GLN A 267 -14.39 -20.32 1.22
N ALA A 268 -15.29 -19.71 0.44
CA ALA A 268 -16.21 -20.41 -0.46
C ALA A 268 -15.44 -21.24 -1.50
N TYR A 269 -14.38 -20.65 -2.08
CA TYR A 269 -13.49 -21.34 -3.01
C TYR A 269 -12.76 -22.51 -2.34
N ALA A 270 -12.19 -22.32 -1.15
CA ALA A 270 -11.51 -23.38 -0.40
C ALA A 270 -12.43 -24.56 -0.11
N LEU A 271 -13.65 -24.30 0.36
CA LEU A 271 -14.66 -25.33 0.61
C LEU A 271 -15.03 -26.09 -0.65
N HIS A 272 -15.21 -25.39 -1.77
CA HIS A 272 -15.48 -26.01 -3.05
C HIS A 272 -14.35 -26.98 -3.46
N ARG A 273 -13.09 -26.53 -3.38
CA ARG A 273 -11.93 -27.36 -3.75
C ARG A 273 -11.75 -28.56 -2.81
N LEU A 274 -11.95 -28.38 -1.51
CA LEU A 274 -11.93 -29.47 -0.53
C LEU A 274 -13.06 -30.49 -0.75
N SER A 275 -14.21 -30.05 -1.27
CA SER A 275 -15.33 -30.94 -1.61
C SER A 275 -15.12 -31.75 -2.91
N GLU A 276 -14.30 -31.23 -3.82
CA GLU A 276 -13.89 -31.92 -5.05
C GLU A 276 -12.76 -32.94 -4.82
N GLY A 277 -11.89 -32.67 -3.84
CA GLY A 277 -10.82 -33.56 -3.40
C GLY A 277 -11.33 -34.82 -2.68
N GLU A 278 -10.51 -35.87 -2.73
CA GLU A 278 -10.64 -37.25 -2.20
C GLU A 278 -11.86 -37.64 -1.33
N ASN A 279 -12.39 -38.85 -1.60
CA ASN A 279 -13.55 -39.48 -0.95
C ASN A 279 -13.56 -39.44 0.60
N GLU A 280 -12.40 -39.27 1.25
CA GLU A 280 -12.26 -39.20 2.71
C GLU A 280 -12.87 -37.93 3.33
N TYR A 281 -12.94 -36.82 2.59
CA TYR A 281 -13.41 -35.53 3.10
C TYR A 281 -14.85 -35.16 2.71
N ARG A 282 -15.47 -35.98 1.84
CA ARG A 282 -16.87 -35.80 1.39
C ARG A 282 -17.90 -35.78 2.52
N GLY A 283 -17.58 -36.34 3.69
CA GLY A 283 -18.51 -36.36 4.83
C GLY A 283 -18.49 -35.10 5.70
N VAL A 284 -17.31 -34.48 5.88
CA VAL A 284 -17.12 -33.42 6.89
C VAL A 284 -17.41 -32.03 6.33
N PHE A 285 -17.01 -31.75 5.08
CA PHE A 285 -17.13 -30.42 4.49
C PHE A 285 -18.33 -30.27 3.54
N SER A 286 -18.93 -31.38 3.08
CA SER A 286 -20.14 -31.37 2.23
C SER A 286 -21.37 -30.75 2.92
N SER A 287 -21.37 -30.68 4.24
CA SER A 287 -22.46 -30.08 5.03
C SER A 287 -22.34 -28.58 5.21
N MET A 288 -21.20 -27.95 4.90
CA MET A 288 -21.05 -26.49 5.03
C MET A 288 -21.61 -25.79 3.79
N PRO A 289 -22.67 -24.98 3.94
CA PRO A 289 -23.28 -24.31 2.81
C PRO A 289 -22.34 -23.20 2.30
N ILE A 290 -22.07 -23.20 0.99
CA ILE A 290 -21.24 -22.21 0.32
C ILE A 290 -22.06 -20.94 0.05
N GLU A 291 -23.35 -21.10 -0.19
CA GLU A 291 -24.30 -20.06 -0.60
C GLU A 291 -24.38 -18.88 0.39
N PRO A 292 -24.39 -19.09 1.73
CA PRO A 292 -24.39 -18.00 2.70
C PRO A 292 -23.12 -17.12 2.66
N LEU A 293 -21.96 -17.71 2.31
CA LEU A 293 -20.70 -16.96 2.20
C LEU A 293 -20.71 -16.03 0.98
N LEU A 294 -21.37 -16.46 -0.09
CA LEU A 294 -21.47 -15.70 -1.34
C LEU A 294 -22.66 -14.72 -1.35
N ALA A 295 -23.62 -14.85 -0.44
CA ALA A 295 -24.85 -14.05 -0.43
C ALA A 295 -24.63 -12.53 -0.36
N LYS A 296 -23.50 -12.09 0.22
CA LYS A 296 -23.14 -10.66 0.36
C LYS A 296 -22.24 -10.13 -0.76
N LEU A 297 -21.82 -10.98 -1.70
CA LEU A 297 -20.90 -10.60 -2.76
C LEU A 297 -21.68 -10.01 -3.94
N HIS A 298 -21.34 -8.80 -4.36
CA HIS A 298 -21.94 -8.20 -5.55
C HIS A 298 -21.26 -8.73 -6.83
N PRO A 299 -22.01 -8.97 -7.92
CA PRO A 299 -21.43 -9.39 -9.18
C PRO A 299 -20.33 -8.42 -9.65
N GLY A 300 -19.15 -8.97 -9.93
CA GLY A 300 -18.00 -8.24 -10.48
C GLY A 300 -17.12 -7.50 -9.47
N GLU A 301 -17.55 -7.43 -8.21
CA GLU A 301 -16.83 -6.68 -7.18
C GLU A 301 -15.40 -7.19 -6.93
N LEU A 302 -15.20 -8.50 -7.10
CA LEU A 302 -13.92 -9.18 -6.87
C LEU A 302 -13.33 -9.80 -8.14
N ASP A 303 -13.81 -9.41 -9.32
CA ASP A 303 -13.32 -9.95 -10.60
C ASP A 303 -11.80 -9.76 -10.75
N PHE A 304 -11.24 -8.71 -10.14
CA PHE A 304 -9.80 -8.44 -10.13
C PHE A 304 -8.95 -9.60 -9.57
N MET A 305 -9.48 -10.38 -8.62
CA MET A 305 -8.76 -11.54 -8.04
C MET A 305 -8.66 -12.70 -9.05
N ALA A 306 -9.56 -12.75 -10.03
CA ALA A 306 -9.70 -13.83 -10.99
C ALA A 306 -9.15 -13.50 -12.39
N VAL A 307 -8.59 -12.30 -12.62
CA VAL A 307 -8.11 -11.85 -13.95
C VAL A 307 -6.99 -12.72 -14.51
N HIS A 308 -6.12 -13.26 -13.65
CA HIS A 308 -5.05 -14.18 -14.04
C HIS A 308 -5.14 -15.54 -13.34
N TRP A 309 -6.32 -15.87 -12.83
CA TRP A 309 -6.59 -17.10 -12.09
C TRP A 309 -7.78 -17.85 -12.69
N PRO A 310 -7.55 -18.74 -13.68
CA PRO A 310 -8.62 -19.43 -14.40
C PRO A 310 -9.54 -20.27 -13.51
N GLU A 311 -8.99 -20.97 -12.52
CA GLU A 311 -9.73 -21.85 -11.63
C GLU A 311 -10.70 -21.06 -10.73
N LEU A 312 -10.22 -19.98 -10.11
CA LEU A 312 -11.06 -19.07 -9.34
C LEU A 312 -12.13 -18.41 -10.21
N ARG A 313 -11.79 -18.03 -11.45
CA ARG A 313 -12.75 -17.48 -12.40
C ARG A 313 -13.87 -18.47 -12.72
N ALA A 314 -13.50 -19.72 -13.03
CA ALA A 314 -14.47 -20.78 -13.33
C ALA A 314 -15.43 -21.00 -12.17
N PHE A 315 -14.90 -21.03 -10.93
CA PHE A 315 -15.71 -21.08 -9.71
C PHE A 315 -16.67 -19.87 -9.60
N MET A 316 -16.16 -18.65 -9.80
CA MET A 316 -16.96 -17.43 -9.73
C MET A 316 -18.10 -17.40 -10.77
N HIS A 317 -17.85 -17.87 -12.00
CA HIS A 317 -18.88 -18.02 -13.02
C HIS A 317 -19.93 -19.06 -12.66
N ALA A 318 -19.50 -20.25 -12.20
CA ALA A 318 -20.42 -21.31 -11.80
C ALA A 318 -21.35 -20.89 -10.66
N ARG A 319 -20.92 -19.94 -9.82
CA ARG A 319 -21.69 -19.40 -8.70
C ARG A 319 -22.38 -18.06 -8.98
N GLY A 320 -22.27 -17.52 -10.20
CA GLY A 320 -22.96 -16.29 -10.61
C GLY A 320 -22.47 -15.00 -9.93
N VAL A 321 -21.24 -15.01 -9.39
CA VAL A 321 -20.66 -13.86 -8.67
C VAL A 321 -19.71 -13.00 -9.51
N SER A 322 -19.42 -13.41 -10.74
CA SER A 322 -18.66 -12.60 -11.70
C SER A 322 -19.59 -11.72 -12.55
N ALA A 323 -19.15 -10.51 -12.92
CA ALA A 323 -20.02 -9.56 -13.64
C ALA A 323 -20.33 -9.95 -15.09
N ARG A 324 -19.50 -10.78 -15.76
CA ARG A 324 -19.71 -11.21 -17.16
C ARG A 324 -18.80 -12.41 -17.54
N PRO A 325 -19.28 -13.34 -18.39
CA PRO A 325 -18.55 -14.53 -18.86
C PRO A 325 -17.30 -14.22 -19.70
#